data_AF-A0A4Q3K0R8-F1
#
_entry.id   AF-A0A4Q3K0R8-F1
#
_cell.length_a   1.000
_cell.length_b   1.000
_cell.length_c   1.000
_cell.angle_alpha   90.00
_cell.angle_beta   90.00
_cell.angle_gamma   90.00
#
_symmetry.space_group_name_H-M   'P 1'
#
loop_
_entity.id
_entity.type
_entity.pdbx_description
1 polymer ?
#
loop_
_entity_poly.entity_id
_entity_poly.type
_entity_poly.pdbx_seq_one_letter_code
_entity_poly.pdbx_strand_id
1 'polypeptide(L)'
;MTACTSSTEAPAGDPEPTAAETGDEDEVVVETETPEEWAQYQANLKFALDYKPKCPVTKTGRPRVIVSGYGRFMSNATNTTGQIISRLIPGAKYPVTAPPPYGEVDEPAPQTSVALGSLTLPKTGAVDVCALILPVSWDLAAILVLKEVAAFAPDLVIMNGIAGPTQPLWLELGSVNRAMAARDSSDLLAPVEGSPLIPQASQGDLLRGLRMSWGTVKGAAEKAIKAEAKLLDEKGKPLSDVITGGALLAGFPREGNTYLCNNVAYTVNYLMGYPGRSVRLLKASHPRGNAPNGISVKVSRDHRQTPREFIHWPSTLAGPRHLDAGARILAAIIDAQLTAQRSSSDRATVGTNEQAEISASGDTY
;
A
#
# COMPACT_ATOMS: atom_id res chain seq x y z
N MET A 1 46.54 47.87 14.50
CA MET A 1 46.87 47.43 15.87
C MET A 1 45.57 47.19 16.61
N THR A 2 45.32 45.90 16.84
CA THR A 2 44.67 45.22 17.97
C THR A 2 43.87 46.00 19.02
N ALA A 3 42.78 45.31 19.44
CA ALA A 3 42.18 45.17 20.77
C ALA A 3 40.90 46.00 21.04
N CYS A 4 39.87 45.52 21.77
CA CYS A 4 39.30 44.20 22.11
C CYS A 4 38.17 44.45 23.14
N THR A 5 37.27 43.46 23.34
CA THR A 5 36.30 43.21 24.46
C THR A 5 35.02 44.08 24.48
N SER A 6 33.75 43.62 24.41
CA SER A 6 32.96 42.52 25.06
C SER A 6 32.96 42.64 26.60
N SER A 7 31.89 42.55 27.39
CA SER A 7 30.59 41.87 27.37
C SER A 7 29.84 42.21 28.68
N THR A 8 28.49 42.12 28.70
CA THR A 8 27.65 41.68 29.86
C THR A 8 26.20 41.57 29.34
N GLU A 9 25.72 40.36 29.09
CA GLU A 9 24.88 39.49 29.96
C GLU A 9 23.38 39.77 29.83
N ALA A 10 22.66 38.74 29.34
CA ALA A 10 21.20 38.66 29.28
C ALA A 10 20.70 37.68 30.35
N PRO A 11 19.51 37.88 30.95
CA PRO A 11 19.02 37.06 32.03
C PRO A 11 18.49 35.71 31.55
N ALA A 12 18.68 34.70 32.39
CA ALA A 12 18.20 33.34 32.24
C ALA A 12 16.66 33.29 32.11
N GLY A 13 16.19 32.61 31.06
CA GLY A 13 14.79 32.24 30.90
C GLY A 13 14.48 30.95 31.65
N ASP A 14 13.34 30.93 32.32
CA ASP A 14 12.78 29.77 33.01
C ASP A 14 12.58 28.57 32.07
N PRO A 15 12.73 27.33 32.58
CA PRO A 15 12.55 26.13 31.77
C PRO A 15 11.09 25.95 31.34
N GLU A 16 10.89 25.69 30.04
CA GLU A 16 9.61 25.28 29.46
C GLU A 16 9.01 24.10 30.23
N PRO A 17 7.69 24.11 30.51
CA PRO A 17 7.02 22.96 31.09
C PRO A 17 7.03 21.81 30.08
N THR A 18 7.63 20.70 30.48
CA THR A 18 7.53 19.40 29.80
C THR A 18 6.06 19.04 29.64
N ALA A 19 5.62 18.87 28.39
CA ALA A 19 4.28 18.40 28.06
C ALA A 19 4.02 17.06 28.78
N ALA A 20 3.10 17.10 29.72
CA ALA A 20 2.51 15.91 30.32
C ALA A 20 1.76 15.14 29.23
N GLU A 21 1.96 13.83 29.20
CA GLU A 21 1.19 12.86 28.42
C GLU A 21 -0.30 12.98 28.80
N THR A 22 -1.05 13.77 28.06
CA THR A 22 -2.51 13.69 28.05
C THR A 22 -2.86 12.47 27.21
N GLY A 23 -3.60 11.52 27.79
CA GLY A 23 -4.12 10.36 27.08
C GLY A 23 -4.96 10.82 25.89
N ASP A 24 -4.50 10.52 24.69
CA ASP A 24 -5.16 10.90 23.45
C ASP A 24 -6.35 9.96 23.21
N GLU A 25 -7.57 10.53 23.19
CA GLU A 25 -8.80 9.86 22.75
C GLU A 25 -8.92 9.77 21.21
N ASP A 26 -7.89 10.24 20.50
CA ASP A 26 -7.82 10.27 19.04
C ASP A 26 -6.89 9.16 18.54
N GLU A 27 -7.30 7.90 18.60
CA GLU A 27 -6.42 6.77 18.27
C GLU A 27 -7.04 5.81 17.23
N VAL A 28 -6.23 5.25 16.32
CA VAL A 28 -6.64 4.11 15.48
C VAL A 28 -6.45 2.89 16.31
N VAL A 29 -7.48 2.08 16.38
CA VAL A 29 -7.54 1.04 17.36
C VAL A 29 -8.00 -0.23 16.67
N VAL A 30 -7.21 -1.30 16.80
CA VAL A 30 -7.63 -2.64 16.45
C VAL A 30 -8.35 -3.25 17.65
N GLU A 31 -9.46 -3.93 17.41
CA GLU A 31 -10.22 -4.66 18.42
C GLU A 31 -9.36 -5.80 19.01
N THR A 32 -9.21 -5.81 20.34
CA THR A 32 -8.37 -6.75 21.10
C THR A 32 -9.00 -7.15 22.43
N GLU A 33 -10.33 -7.18 22.48
CA GLU A 33 -11.13 -7.47 23.68
C GLU A 33 -11.03 -8.96 24.05
N THR A 34 -10.98 -9.86 23.07
CA THR A 34 -10.89 -11.31 23.32
C THR A 34 -9.45 -11.80 23.46
N PRO A 35 -9.20 -12.92 24.19
CA PRO A 35 -7.89 -13.56 24.22
C PRO A 35 -7.33 -13.90 22.83
N GLU A 36 -8.19 -14.32 21.91
CA GLU A 36 -7.85 -14.70 20.54
C GLU A 36 -7.44 -13.48 19.71
N GLU A 37 -8.20 -12.38 19.77
CA GLU A 37 -7.81 -11.12 19.14
C GLU A 37 -6.48 -10.61 19.69
N TRP A 38 -6.29 -10.64 21.02
CA TRP A 38 -5.02 -10.22 21.62
C TRP A 38 -3.85 -11.08 21.16
N ALA A 39 -4.04 -12.40 21.01
CA ALA A 39 -3.00 -13.30 20.50
C ALA A 39 -2.64 -12.96 19.04
N GLN A 40 -3.64 -12.74 18.17
CA GLN A 40 -3.40 -12.32 16.79
C GLN A 40 -2.71 -10.97 16.72
N TYR A 41 -3.13 -10.01 17.55
CA TYR A 41 -2.51 -8.70 17.67
C TYR A 41 -1.02 -8.82 18.02
N GLN A 42 -0.68 -9.65 19.00
CA GLN A 42 0.71 -9.88 19.41
C GLN A 42 1.54 -10.52 18.29
N ALA A 43 0.97 -11.44 17.51
CA ALA A 43 1.65 -12.02 16.35
C ALA A 43 1.95 -10.98 15.27
N ASN A 44 0.97 -10.13 14.94
CA ASN A 44 1.14 -9.02 14.00
C ASN A 44 2.18 -8.01 14.48
N LEU A 45 2.10 -7.61 15.76
CA LEU A 45 3.00 -6.65 16.39
C LEU A 45 4.44 -7.19 16.42
N LYS A 46 4.62 -8.43 16.86
CA LYS A 46 5.92 -9.10 16.90
C LYS A 46 6.53 -9.18 15.51
N PHE A 47 5.76 -9.65 14.52
CA PHE A 47 6.25 -9.77 13.15
C PHE A 47 6.65 -8.40 12.60
N ALA A 48 5.82 -7.38 12.82
CA ALA A 48 6.13 -6.03 12.38
C ALA A 48 7.36 -5.45 13.09
N LEU A 49 7.57 -5.68 14.39
CA LEU A 49 8.78 -5.24 15.11
C LEU A 49 10.04 -5.93 14.58
N ASP A 50 9.98 -7.25 14.41
CA ASP A 50 11.11 -8.08 13.98
C ASP A 50 11.42 -7.96 12.48
N TYR A 51 10.48 -7.42 11.68
CA TYR A 51 10.63 -7.31 10.23
C TYR A 51 11.83 -6.43 9.85
N LYS A 52 12.78 -7.05 9.15
CA LYS A 52 13.93 -6.41 8.51
C LYS A 52 13.65 -6.24 7.01
N PRO A 53 13.75 -5.02 6.46
CA PRO A 53 13.59 -4.79 5.02
C PRO A 53 14.49 -5.71 4.19
N LYS A 54 13.94 -6.27 3.11
CA LYS A 54 14.63 -7.24 2.23
C LYS A 54 15.12 -6.61 0.94
N CYS A 55 14.71 -5.38 0.63
CA CYS A 55 15.11 -4.66 -0.57
C CYS A 55 16.02 -3.47 -0.22
N PRO A 56 17.33 -3.67 -0.04
CA PRO A 56 18.24 -2.56 0.20
C PRO A 56 18.38 -1.69 -1.05
N VAL A 57 18.79 -0.42 -0.86
CA VAL A 57 19.22 0.42 -1.98
C VAL A 57 20.35 -0.28 -2.76
N THR A 58 20.13 -0.45 -4.06
CA THR A 58 21.13 -0.95 -5.00
C THR A 58 21.96 0.21 -5.55
N LYS A 59 23.28 0.01 -5.72
CA LYS A 59 24.19 1.03 -6.32
C LYS A 59 24.23 0.95 -7.85
N THR A 60 23.12 0.58 -8.49
CA THR A 60 23.03 0.36 -9.94
C THR A 60 22.73 1.64 -10.72
N GLY A 61 22.23 2.69 -10.04
CA GLY A 61 21.72 3.90 -10.70
C GLY A 61 20.40 3.70 -11.45
N ARG A 62 19.81 2.49 -11.37
CA ARG A 62 18.54 2.16 -12.03
C ARG A 62 17.36 2.75 -11.25
N PRO A 63 16.23 3.04 -11.92
CA PRO A 63 14.98 3.33 -11.23
C PRO A 63 14.58 2.17 -10.32
N ARG A 64 14.04 2.51 -9.15
CA ARG A 64 13.62 1.56 -8.10
C ARG A 64 12.11 1.59 -7.95
N VAL A 65 11.48 0.43 -8.07
CA VAL A 65 10.02 0.28 -8.02
C VAL A 65 9.63 -0.63 -6.87
N ILE A 66 8.71 -0.19 -6.02
CA ILE A 66 7.99 -1.09 -5.12
C ILE A 66 6.71 -1.52 -5.81
N VAL A 67 6.47 -2.84 -5.83
CA VAL A 67 5.17 -3.41 -6.23
C VAL A 67 4.66 -4.29 -5.09
N SER A 68 3.41 -4.09 -4.67
CA SER A 68 2.78 -4.96 -3.68
C SER A 68 1.51 -5.62 -4.20
N GLY A 69 1.24 -6.82 -3.72
CA GLY A 69 -0.05 -7.50 -3.80
C GLY A 69 -0.30 -8.24 -2.50
N TYR A 70 -1.37 -9.03 -2.45
CA TYR A 70 -1.76 -9.74 -1.24
C TYR A 70 -1.65 -11.25 -1.37
N GLY A 71 -1.45 -11.93 -0.25
CA GLY A 71 -1.67 -13.36 -0.07
C GLY A 71 -3.17 -13.69 0.00
N ARG A 72 -3.51 -14.88 0.53
CA ARG A 72 -4.90 -15.31 0.67
C ARG A 72 -5.73 -14.33 1.52
N PHE A 73 -7.04 -14.36 1.33
CA PHE A 73 -7.97 -13.51 2.08
C PHE A 73 -9.26 -14.26 2.39
N MET A 74 -9.58 -14.48 3.67
CA MET A 74 -10.80 -15.18 4.10
C MET A 74 -11.04 -16.47 3.29
N SER A 75 -12.20 -16.60 2.64
CA SER A 75 -12.58 -17.73 1.81
C SER A 75 -11.85 -17.79 0.45
N ASN A 76 -11.16 -16.73 0.04
CA ASN A 76 -10.32 -16.73 -1.15
C ASN A 76 -8.98 -17.38 -0.81
N ALA A 77 -8.89 -18.69 -1.08
CA ALA A 77 -7.66 -19.48 -0.92
C ALA A 77 -6.45 -18.89 -1.66
N THR A 78 -6.71 -18.08 -2.69
CA THR A 78 -5.68 -17.34 -3.40
C THR A 78 -6.10 -15.91 -3.74
N ASN A 79 -5.12 -15.03 -3.93
CA ASN A 79 -5.34 -13.66 -4.37
C ASN A 79 -4.56 -13.37 -5.66
N THR A 80 -5.30 -12.92 -6.68
CA THR A 80 -4.79 -12.58 -8.01
C THR A 80 -3.59 -11.64 -7.95
N THR A 81 -3.60 -10.64 -7.06
CA THR A 81 -2.54 -9.61 -7.06
C THR A 81 -1.20 -10.17 -6.63
N GLY A 82 -1.14 -10.96 -5.54
CA GLY A 82 0.08 -11.65 -5.16
C GLY A 82 0.57 -12.60 -6.25
N GLN A 83 -0.35 -13.28 -6.94
CA GLN A 83 0.02 -14.15 -8.06
C GLN A 83 0.62 -13.36 -9.23
N ILE A 84 0.04 -12.22 -9.62
CA ILE A 84 0.60 -11.31 -10.63
C ILE A 84 1.99 -10.85 -10.21
N ILE A 85 2.18 -10.43 -8.95
CA ILE A 85 3.50 -10.03 -8.43
C ILE A 85 4.50 -11.17 -8.55
N SER A 86 4.12 -12.41 -8.25
CA SER A 86 4.99 -13.58 -8.40
C SER A 86 5.34 -13.89 -9.87
N ARG A 87 4.47 -13.54 -10.83
CA ARG A 87 4.77 -13.65 -12.26
C ARG A 87 5.69 -12.53 -12.74
N LEU A 88 5.52 -11.33 -12.20
CA LEU A 88 6.37 -10.18 -12.51
C LEU A 88 7.80 -10.38 -11.98
N ILE A 89 7.93 -10.80 -10.71
CA ILE A 89 9.20 -11.07 -10.05
C ILE A 89 9.17 -12.48 -9.44
N PRO A 90 9.66 -13.51 -10.17
CA PRO A 90 9.60 -14.92 -9.72
C PRO A 90 10.27 -15.22 -8.37
N GLY A 91 11.18 -14.35 -7.92
CA GLY A 91 11.76 -14.43 -6.58
C GLY A 91 10.76 -14.21 -5.45
N ALA A 92 9.72 -13.38 -5.67
CA ALA A 92 8.62 -13.16 -4.73
C ALA A 92 7.57 -14.27 -4.92
N LYS A 93 7.92 -15.49 -4.52
CA LYS A 93 7.05 -16.66 -4.67
C LYS A 93 5.71 -16.41 -3.97
N TYR A 94 4.60 -16.71 -4.65
CA TYR A 94 3.28 -16.63 -4.06
C TYR A 94 3.15 -17.62 -2.89
N PRO A 95 2.85 -17.16 -1.67
CA PRO A 95 2.70 -18.05 -0.52
C PRO A 95 1.37 -18.80 -0.62
N VAL A 96 1.44 -20.12 -0.76
CA VAL A 96 0.28 -21.00 -0.72
C VAL A 96 0.10 -21.48 0.72
N THR A 97 -0.85 -20.89 1.43
CA THR A 97 -1.16 -21.20 2.83
C THR A 97 -2.64 -21.54 2.97
N ALA A 98 -2.99 -22.27 4.03
CA ALA A 98 -4.38 -22.48 4.44
C ALA A 98 -4.73 -21.50 5.57
N PRO A 99 -6.02 -21.11 5.72
CA PRO A 99 -6.50 -20.47 6.94
C PRO A 99 -6.18 -21.34 8.17
N PRO A 100 -5.85 -20.74 9.32
CA PRO A 100 -5.75 -21.51 10.55
C PRO A 100 -7.12 -22.05 10.97
N PRO A 101 -7.19 -23.01 11.91
CA PRO A 101 -8.43 -23.35 12.58
C PRO A 101 -9.10 -22.11 13.21
N TYR A 102 -10.42 -22.17 13.37
CA TYR A 102 -11.19 -21.07 13.95
C TYR A 102 -10.69 -20.73 15.36
N GLY A 103 -10.43 -19.43 15.62
CA GLY A 103 -9.92 -18.95 16.90
C GLY A 103 -8.40 -19.04 17.06
N GLU A 104 -7.68 -19.64 16.13
CA GLU A 104 -6.22 -19.74 16.18
C GLU A 104 -5.52 -18.57 15.46
N VAL A 105 -4.29 -18.29 15.88
CA VAL A 105 -3.47 -17.24 15.29
C VAL A 105 -3.11 -17.58 13.85
N ASP A 106 -3.38 -16.64 12.96
CA ASP A 106 -2.91 -16.63 11.59
C ASP A 106 -1.54 -15.96 11.50
N GLU A 107 -0.48 -16.76 11.52
CA GLU A 107 0.89 -16.25 11.50
C GLU A 107 1.18 -15.43 10.22
N PRO A 108 1.64 -14.16 10.34
CA PRO A 108 1.88 -13.33 9.16
C PRO A 108 3.07 -13.76 8.30
N ALA A 109 4.07 -14.39 8.91
CA ALA A 109 5.32 -14.75 8.23
C ALA A 109 5.10 -15.74 7.06
N PRO A 110 4.36 -16.86 7.22
CA PRO A 110 3.99 -17.74 6.10
C PRO A 110 3.25 -17.06 4.95
N GLN A 111 2.50 -15.98 5.22
CA GLN A 111 1.74 -15.24 4.21
C GLN A 111 2.53 -14.10 3.56
N THR A 112 3.75 -13.83 4.04
CA THR A 112 4.57 -12.71 3.57
C THR A 112 5.71 -13.21 2.69
N SER A 113 5.77 -12.72 1.45
CA SER A 113 6.87 -12.99 0.52
C SER A 113 7.43 -11.69 -0.01
N VAL A 114 8.74 -11.48 0.12
CA VAL A 114 9.40 -10.26 -0.37
C VAL A 114 10.69 -10.63 -1.08
N ALA A 115 10.89 -10.10 -2.28
CA ALA A 115 12.10 -10.31 -3.05
C ALA A 115 12.50 -9.06 -3.83
N LEU A 116 13.81 -8.85 -3.92
CA LEU A 116 14.41 -7.91 -4.85
C LEU A 116 14.69 -8.65 -6.17
N GLY A 117 14.20 -8.08 -7.27
CA GLY A 117 14.47 -8.55 -8.62
C GLY A 117 14.74 -7.38 -9.57
N SER A 118 14.78 -7.67 -10.86
CA SER A 118 14.91 -6.65 -11.90
C SER A 118 13.98 -6.93 -13.06
N LEU A 119 13.48 -5.88 -13.70
CA LEU A 119 12.75 -5.96 -14.96
C LEU A 119 13.51 -5.18 -16.03
N THR A 120 13.42 -5.64 -17.28
CA THR A 120 13.81 -4.83 -18.43
C THR A 120 12.56 -4.33 -19.13
N LEU A 121 12.33 -3.02 -19.03
CA LEU A 121 11.15 -2.38 -19.58
C LEU A 121 11.45 -1.77 -20.96
N PRO A 122 10.52 -1.82 -21.93
CA PRO A 122 10.77 -1.39 -23.30
C PRO A 122 11.29 0.05 -23.45
N LYS A 123 10.74 1.01 -22.71
CA LYS A 123 11.13 2.43 -22.83
C LYS A 123 12.08 2.88 -21.71
N THR A 124 11.88 2.36 -20.50
CA THR A 124 12.65 2.73 -19.32
C THR A 124 14.01 2.05 -19.28
N GLY A 125 14.13 0.83 -19.81
CA GLY A 125 15.31 -0.02 -19.65
C GLY A 125 15.26 -0.84 -18.36
N ALA A 126 16.44 -1.18 -17.83
CA ALA A 126 16.55 -1.98 -16.61
C ALA A 126 16.09 -1.20 -15.37
N VAL A 127 15.23 -1.82 -14.56
CA VAL A 127 14.72 -1.29 -13.29
C VAL A 127 14.90 -2.33 -12.19
N ASP A 128 15.17 -1.87 -10.98
CA ASP A 128 15.22 -2.74 -9.79
C ASP A 128 13.84 -2.72 -9.13
N VAL A 129 13.31 -3.90 -8.80
CA VAL A 129 11.94 -4.05 -8.30
C VAL A 129 11.95 -4.77 -6.97
N CYS A 130 11.44 -4.10 -5.94
CA CYS A 130 11.07 -4.73 -4.68
C CYS A 130 9.63 -5.22 -4.78
N ALA A 131 9.45 -6.53 -4.87
CA ALA A 131 8.15 -7.17 -4.95
C ALA A 131 7.73 -7.69 -3.57
N LEU A 132 6.54 -7.28 -3.11
CA LEU A 132 5.95 -7.68 -1.84
C LEU A 132 4.63 -8.42 -2.09
N ILE A 133 4.46 -9.56 -1.44
CA ILE A 133 3.18 -10.22 -1.25
C ILE A 133 2.89 -10.16 0.24
N LEU A 134 1.85 -9.43 0.59
CA LEU A 134 1.54 -8.99 1.95
C LEU A 134 0.45 -9.87 2.57
N PRO A 135 0.48 -10.06 3.90
CA PRO A 135 -0.66 -10.60 4.62
C PRO A 135 -1.81 -9.57 4.55
N VAL A 136 -3.04 -10.06 4.55
CA VAL A 136 -4.22 -9.21 4.55
C VAL A 136 -4.57 -8.91 6.00
N SER A 137 -3.78 -8.05 6.63
CA SER A 137 -3.85 -7.70 8.05
C SER A 137 -3.82 -6.20 8.27
N TRP A 138 -4.69 -5.71 9.16
CA TRP A 138 -4.82 -4.27 9.46
C TRP A 138 -3.50 -3.68 9.95
N ASP A 139 -3.13 -2.54 9.35
CA ASP A 139 -1.87 -1.78 9.51
C ASP A 139 -0.58 -2.54 9.17
N LEU A 140 -0.48 -3.84 9.43
CA LEU A 140 0.70 -4.64 9.17
C LEU A 140 1.14 -4.54 7.72
N ALA A 141 0.21 -4.70 6.76
CA ALA A 141 0.53 -4.58 5.34
C ALA A 141 1.13 -3.21 4.99
N ALA A 142 0.58 -2.12 5.54
CA ALA A 142 1.07 -0.76 5.32
C ALA A 142 2.46 -0.56 5.98
N ILE A 143 2.66 -1.06 7.20
CA ILE A 143 3.92 -1.01 7.94
C ILE A 143 5.04 -1.67 7.12
N LEU A 144 4.78 -2.86 6.55
CA LEU A 144 5.76 -3.60 5.74
C LEU A 144 6.15 -2.81 4.48
N VAL A 145 5.17 -2.24 3.76
CA VAL A 145 5.44 -1.38 2.60
C VAL A 145 6.28 -0.17 3.01
N LEU A 146 5.93 0.51 4.10
CA LEU A 146 6.64 1.70 4.57
C LEU A 146 8.07 1.42 5.02
N LYS A 147 8.31 0.26 5.65
CA LYS A 147 9.65 -0.21 5.98
C LYS A 147 10.49 -0.45 4.72
N GLU A 148 9.92 -1.04 3.68
CA GLU A 148 10.61 -1.16 2.38
C GLU A 148 10.77 0.19 1.66
N VAL A 149 9.80 1.11 1.74
CA VAL A 149 9.95 2.47 1.20
C VAL A 149 11.15 3.17 1.84
N ALA A 150 11.28 3.10 3.16
CA ALA A 150 12.38 3.71 3.89
C ALA A 150 13.74 3.10 3.52
N ALA A 151 13.81 1.78 3.32
CA ALA A 151 15.05 1.06 3.01
C ALA A 151 15.44 1.09 1.54
N PHE A 152 14.47 0.98 0.64
CA PHE A 152 14.67 0.87 -0.81
C PHE A 152 14.69 2.24 -1.50
N ALA A 153 14.07 3.25 -0.89
CA ALA A 153 13.97 4.63 -1.37
C ALA A 153 13.47 4.71 -2.83
N PRO A 154 12.25 4.23 -3.11
CA PRO A 154 11.75 4.03 -4.47
C PRO A 154 11.55 5.32 -5.26
N ASP A 155 11.57 5.16 -6.58
CA ASP A 155 11.17 6.15 -7.58
C ASP A 155 9.70 5.96 -8.00
N LEU A 156 9.08 4.81 -7.70
CA LEU A 156 7.66 4.51 -7.90
C LEU A 156 7.17 3.46 -6.90
N VAL A 157 5.95 3.62 -6.39
CA VAL A 157 5.25 2.61 -5.57
C VAL A 157 3.92 2.24 -6.23
N ILE A 158 3.69 0.96 -6.54
CA ILE A 158 2.39 0.47 -7.00
C ILE A 158 1.88 -0.56 -6.01
N MET A 159 0.69 -0.31 -5.49
CA MET A 159 -0.02 -1.21 -4.58
C MET A 159 -1.18 -1.84 -5.34
N ASN A 160 -1.43 -3.13 -5.15
CA ASN A 160 -2.46 -3.85 -5.89
C ASN A 160 -3.41 -4.56 -4.95
N GLY A 161 -4.71 -4.47 -5.24
CA GLY A 161 -5.78 -5.22 -4.56
C GLY A 161 -6.72 -5.89 -5.56
N ILE A 162 -7.60 -6.74 -5.05
CA ILE A 162 -8.75 -7.26 -5.81
C ILE A 162 -10.02 -6.51 -5.40
N ALA A 163 -10.97 -6.35 -6.30
CA ALA A 163 -12.30 -5.84 -5.99
C ALA A 163 -13.38 -6.83 -6.47
N GLY A 164 -14.15 -6.48 -7.50
CA GLY A 164 -15.18 -7.32 -8.07
C GLY A 164 -14.65 -8.53 -8.86
N PRO A 165 -15.51 -9.53 -9.15
CA PRO A 165 -15.12 -10.73 -9.88
C PRO A 165 -14.64 -10.44 -11.30
N THR A 166 -15.39 -9.63 -12.02
CA THR A 166 -15.08 -9.16 -13.38
C THR A 166 -15.34 -7.67 -13.41
N GLN A 167 -14.35 -6.89 -13.83
CA GLN A 167 -14.43 -5.42 -13.80
C GLN A 167 -13.37 -4.80 -14.71
N PRO A 168 -13.46 -3.49 -15.00
CA PRO A 168 -12.31 -2.73 -15.48
C PRO A 168 -11.15 -2.78 -14.50
N LEU A 169 -9.94 -2.59 -15.03
CA LEU A 169 -8.79 -2.30 -14.20
C LEU A 169 -8.99 -0.89 -13.61
N TRP A 170 -9.09 -0.77 -12.29
CA TRP A 170 -9.28 0.54 -11.67
C TRP A 170 -7.95 1.09 -11.20
N LEU A 171 -7.64 2.30 -11.66
CA LEU A 171 -6.54 3.13 -11.16
C LEU A 171 -7.16 4.10 -10.16
N GLU A 172 -6.90 3.90 -8.87
CA GLU A 172 -7.50 4.71 -7.81
C GLU A 172 -6.89 6.12 -7.81
N LEU A 173 -7.74 7.13 -8.00
CA LEU A 173 -7.29 8.53 -7.96
C LEU A 173 -6.88 8.98 -6.56
N GLY A 174 -7.27 8.24 -5.51
CA GLY A 174 -6.98 8.61 -4.13
C GLY A 174 -7.46 7.61 -3.10
N SER A 175 -7.45 8.06 -1.85
CA SER A 175 -7.65 7.25 -0.65
C SER A 175 -8.25 8.11 0.46
N VAL A 176 -8.85 7.48 1.47
CA VAL A 176 -9.57 8.16 2.56
C VAL A 176 -9.06 7.72 3.92
N ASN A 177 -9.05 8.64 4.89
CA ASN A 177 -8.70 8.37 6.28
C ASN A 177 -9.82 7.66 7.05
N ARG A 178 -10.23 6.48 6.58
CA ARG A 178 -11.33 5.72 7.18
C ARG A 178 -11.06 4.23 7.09
N ALA A 179 -11.22 3.55 8.21
CA ALA A 179 -11.26 2.10 8.27
C ALA A 179 -12.71 1.63 8.39
N MET A 180 -13.11 0.62 7.63
CA MET A 180 -14.36 -0.09 7.91
C MET A 180 -14.15 -1.13 9.02
N ALA A 181 -15.16 -1.32 9.87
CA ALA A 181 -15.17 -2.33 10.92
C ALA A 181 -15.39 -3.74 10.35
N ALA A 182 -14.41 -4.24 9.59
CA ALA A 182 -14.43 -5.57 9.00
C ALA A 182 -13.17 -6.34 9.39
N ARG A 183 -13.34 -7.62 9.70
CA ARG A 183 -12.25 -8.51 10.07
C ARG A 183 -11.25 -8.68 8.94
N ASP A 184 -9.98 -8.88 9.28
CA ASP A 184 -8.90 -9.17 8.34
C ASP A 184 -8.84 -10.67 7.96
N SER A 185 -7.78 -11.13 7.27
CA SER A 185 -7.69 -12.54 6.86
C SER A 185 -7.58 -13.54 8.00
N SER A 186 -7.26 -13.11 9.21
CA SER A 186 -7.23 -14.00 10.38
C SER A 186 -8.63 -14.31 10.92
N ASP A 187 -9.66 -13.58 10.48
CA ASP A 187 -11.02 -13.62 11.04
C ASP A 187 -11.08 -13.29 12.56
N LEU A 188 -10.06 -12.59 13.08
CA LEU A 188 -9.98 -12.17 14.48
C LEU A 188 -9.98 -10.65 14.60
N LEU A 189 -9.09 -9.97 13.88
CA LEU A 189 -8.88 -8.54 14.07
C LEU A 189 -9.73 -7.68 13.13
N ALA A 190 -10.43 -6.69 13.69
CA ALA A 190 -11.08 -5.61 12.97
C ALA A 190 -10.64 -4.25 13.56
N PRO A 191 -10.72 -3.14 12.80
CA PRO A 191 -10.61 -1.80 13.36
C PRO A 191 -11.85 -1.50 14.20
N VAL A 192 -11.67 -0.78 15.29
CA VAL A 192 -12.79 -0.20 16.05
C VAL A 192 -13.62 0.67 15.13
N GLU A 193 -14.94 0.51 15.20
CA GLU A 193 -15.87 1.22 14.34
C GLU A 193 -15.68 2.74 14.38
N GLY A 194 -15.64 3.36 13.20
CA GLY A 194 -15.46 4.80 13.06
C GLY A 194 -14.03 5.31 13.25
N SER A 195 -13.07 4.45 13.62
CA SER A 195 -11.67 4.87 13.78
C SER A 195 -11.06 5.35 12.45
N PRO A 196 -10.31 6.47 12.46
CA PRO A 196 -9.53 6.87 11.29
C PRO A 196 -8.42 5.84 11.01
N LEU A 197 -7.67 6.00 9.92
CA LEU A 197 -6.44 5.22 9.67
C LEU A 197 -5.19 5.91 10.24
N ILE A 198 -5.24 7.23 10.34
CA ILE A 198 -4.21 8.09 10.91
C ILE A 198 -4.94 9.17 11.73
N PRO A 199 -4.99 9.11 13.07
CA PRO A 199 -5.86 9.97 13.86
C PRO A 199 -5.35 11.41 13.91
N GLN A 200 -4.02 11.57 13.94
CA GLN A 200 -3.35 12.86 13.91
C GLN A 200 -3.35 13.51 12.52
N ALA A 201 -4.03 12.92 11.52
CA ALA A 201 -4.20 13.54 10.22
C ALA A 201 -5.15 14.74 10.34
N SER A 202 -4.82 15.84 9.68
CA SER A 202 -5.67 17.03 9.72
C SER A 202 -6.99 16.81 8.96
N GLN A 203 -7.99 17.68 9.16
CA GLN A 203 -9.22 17.65 8.37
C GLN A 203 -8.95 17.78 6.86
N GLY A 204 -7.90 18.51 6.46
CA GLY A 204 -7.48 18.61 5.06
C GLY A 204 -6.83 17.34 4.51
N ASP A 205 -6.52 16.36 5.36
CA ASP A 205 -5.96 15.07 4.99
C ASP A 205 -6.99 13.94 4.98
N LEU A 206 -8.28 14.21 5.26
CA LEU A 206 -9.32 13.17 5.23
C LEU A 206 -9.38 12.45 3.88
N LEU A 207 -9.19 13.19 2.79
CA LEU A 207 -9.10 12.66 1.44
C LEU A 207 -7.72 12.99 0.87
N ARG A 208 -7.04 11.98 0.34
CA ARG A 208 -5.70 12.16 -0.23
C ARG A 208 -5.61 11.52 -1.60
N GLY A 209 -5.44 12.37 -2.61
CA GLY A 209 -5.15 11.93 -3.96
C GLY A 209 -3.84 11.15 -4.02
N LEU A 210 -3.85 10.05 -4.77
CA LEU A 210 -2.66 9.33 -5.19
C LEU A 210 -1.94 10.15 -6.25
N ARG A 211 -0.76 9.73 -6.72
CA ARG A 211 0.01 10.55 -7.66
C ARG A 211 0.59 9.74 -8.79
N MET A 212 0.08 10.01 -9.99
CA MET A 212 0.47 9.34 -11.22
C MET A 212 0.40 10.28 -12.42
N SER A 213 1.01 9.88 -13.53
CA SER A 213 0.88 10.55 -14.82
C SER A 213 -0.36 9.98 -15.50
N TRP A 214 -1.53 10.41 -15.02
CA TRP A 214 -2.82 9.71 -15.19
C TRP A 214 -3.14 9.32 -16.63
N GLY A 215 -3.11 10.29 -17.57
CA GLY A 215 -3.42 10.01 -18.97
C GLY A 215 -2.46 9.02 -19.62
N THR A 216 -1.15 9.20 -19.41
CA THR A 216 -0.12 8.33 -19.98
C THR A 216 -0.18 6.92 -19.42
N VAL A 217 -0.41 6.77 -18.11
CA VAL A 217 -0.45 5.47 -17.46
C VAL A 217 -1.75 4.73 -17.79
N LYS A 218 -2.90 5.42 -17.76
CA LYS A 218 -4.17 4.85 -18.19
C LYS A 218 -4.08 4.37 -19.64
N GLY A 219 -3.59 5.20 -20.56
CA GLY A 219 -3.46 4.84 -21.97
C GLY A 219 -2.51 3.65 -22.20
N ALA A 220 -1.45 3.53 -21.39
CA ALA A 220 -0.56 2.36 -21.44
C ALA A 220 -1.25 1.08 -20.94
N ALA A 221 -2.02 1.17 -19.84
CA ALA A 221 -2.81 0.06 -19.32
C ALA A 221 -3.85 -0.40 -20.35
N GLU A 222 -4.64 0.52 -20.92
CA GLU A 222 -5.64 0.22 -21.96
C GLU A 222 -5.01 -0.46 -23.17
N LYS A 223 -3.86 0.05 -23.64
CA LYS A 223 -3.14 -0.54 -24.77
C LYS A 223 -2.69 -1.98 -24.46
N ALA A 224 -2.14 -2.21 -23.26
CA ALA A 224 -1.70 -3.54 -22.84
C ALA A 224 -2.88 -4.50 -22.70
N ILE A 225 -3.98 -4.09 -22.07
CA ILE A 225 -5.22 -4.88 -21.94
C ILE A 225 -5.74 -5.26 -23.33
N LYS A 226 -5.81 -4.29 -24.26
CA LYS A 226 -6.27 -4.55 -25.63
C LYS A 226 -5.40 -5.55 -26.39
N ALA A 227 -4.08 -5.51 -26.19
CA ALA A 227 -3.16 -6.46 -26.81
C ALA A 227 -3.38 -7.90 -26.31
N GLU A 228 -3.79 -8.06 -25.06
CA GLU A 228 -4.00 -9.36 -24.41
C GLU A 228 -5.48 -9.82 -24.44
N ALA A 229 -6.41 -8.99 -24.94
CA ALA A 229 -7.86 -9.18 -24.79
C ALA A 229 -8.40 -10.53 -25.27
N LYS A 230 -7.79 -11.11 -26.32
CA LYS A 230 -8.17 -12.40 -26.92
C LYS A 230 -7.45 -13.60 -26.29
N LEU A 231 -6.58 -13.37 -25.30
CA LEU A 231 -5.86 -14.44 -24.62
C LEU A 231 -6.85 -15.30 -23.83
N LEU A 232 -6.95 -16.57 -24.20
CA LEU A 232 -7.83 -17.53 -23.53
C LEU A 232 -7.15 -18.11 -22.29
N ASP A 233 -7.90 -18.26 -21.20
CA ASP A 233 -7.50 -19.08 -20.06
C ASP A 233 -7.58 -20.59 -20.40
N GLU A 234 -7.35 -21.45 -19.41
CA GLU A 234 -7.40 -22.90 -19.57
C GLU A 234 -8.83 -23.43 -19.81
N LYS A 235 -9.85 -22.62 -19.55
CA LYS A 235 -11.27 -22.93 -19.77
C LYS A 235 -11.82 -22.32 -21.05
N GLY A 236 -10.98 -21.65 -21.86
CA GLY A 236 -11.39 -21.00 -23.10
C GLY A 236 -12.02 -19.62 -22.91
N LYS A 237 -12.00 -19.04 -21.71
CA LYS A 237 -12.51 -17.69 -21.43
C LYS A 237 -11.47 -16.64 -21.85
N PRO A 238 -11.80 -15.66 -22.70
CA PRO A 238 -10.89 -14.59 -23.08
C PRO A 238 -10.66 -13.61 -21.92
N LEU A 239 -9.48 -12.97 -21.88
CA LEU A 239 -9.13 -11.97 -20.87
C LEU A 239 -10.14 -10.79 -20.84
N SER A 240 -10.68 -10.43 -22.00
CA SER A 240 -11.70 -9.37 -22.13
C SER A 240 -13.02 -9.66 -21.41
N ASP A 241 -13.30 -10.93 -21.08
CA ASP A 241 -14.46 -11.31 -20.26
C ASP A 241 -14.14 -11.26 -18.74
N VAL A 242 -12.91 -10.92 -18.38
CA VAL A 242 -12.45 -10.77 -16.99
C VAL A 242 -12.13 -9.32 -16.69
N ILE A 243 -11.27 -8.70 -17.50
CA ILE A 243 -10.98 -7.26 -17.47
C ILE A 243 -11.91 -6.57 -18.46
N THR A 244 -13.09 -6.17 -17.99
CA THR A 244 -14.14 -5.58 -18.83
C THR A 244 -13.91 -4.08 -19.01
N GLY A 245 -14.21 -3.50 -20.17
CA GLY A 245 -14.15 -2.03 -20.33
C GLY A 245 -12.76 -1.38 -20.28
N GLY A 246 -11.66 -2.13 -20.13
CA GLY A 246 -10.30 -1.59 -20.18
C GLY A 246 -9.78 -1.13 -18.81
N ALA A 247 -9.12 0.04 -18.77
CA ALA A 247 -8.64 0.67 -17.54
C ALA A 247 -9.38 1.99 -17.32
N LEU A 248 -9.78 2.28 -16.08
CA LEU A 248 -10.56 3.46 -15.73
C LEU A 248 -9.98 4.14 -14.49
N LEU A 249 -10.10 5.48 -14.44
CA LEU A 249 -9.76 6.28 -13.27
C LEU A 249 -10.90 6.25 -12.24
N ALA A 250 -10.67 5.63 -11.08
CA ALA A 250 -11.67 5.49 -10.03
C ALA A 250 -11.60 6.66 -9.03
N GLY A 251 -12.73 7.35 -8.82
CA GLY A 251 -12.84 8.43 -7.83
C GLY A 251 -12.74 7.93 -6.38
N PHE A 252 -12.68 8.86 -5.43
CA PHE A 252 -12.54 8.57 -3.99
C PHE A 252 -13.22 9.64 -3.09
N PRO A 253 -13.75 9.28 -1.91
CA PRO A 253 -13.86 7.92 -1.37
C PRO A 253 -14.91 7.13 -2.15
N ARG A 254 -14.75 5.80 -2.23
CA ARG A 254 -15.83 4.89 -2.65
C ARG A 254 -16.36 4.15 -1.45
N GLU A 255 -17.67 3.91 -1.38
CA GLU A 255 -18.31 3.28 -0.22
C GLU A 255 -17.65 1.94 0.14
N GLY A 256 -17.20 1.18 -0.87
CA GLY A 256 -16.43 -0.07 -0.69
C GLY A 256 -14.89 0.08 -0.56
N ASN A 257 -14.32 1.26 -0.77
CA ASN A 257 -12.87 1.49 -0.69
C ASN A 257 -12.45 2.02 0.68
N THR A 258 -12.87 1.33 1.74
CA THR A 258 -12.54 1.63 3.15
C THR A 258 -11.94 0.42 3.88
N TYR A 259 -11.72 -0.69 3.15
CA TYR A 259 -11.07 -1.89 3.65
C TYR A 259 -9.52 -1.80 3.58
N LEU A 260 -8.82 -2.94 3.67
CA LEU A 260 -7.36 -3.04 3.69
C LEU A 260 -6.65 -2.45 2.48
N CYS A 261 -7.26 -2.50 1.30
CA CYS A 261 -6.75 -1.81 0.11
C CYS A 261 -6.57 -0.30 0.39
N ASN A 262 -7.58 0.33 0.99
CA ASN A 262 -7.54 1.73 1.40
C ASN A 262 -6.60 1.96 2.59
N ASN A 263 -6.54 1.05 3.58
CA ASN A 263 -5.57 1.13 4.68
C ASN A 263 -4.14 1.31 4.16
N VAL A 264 -3.73 0.43 3.24
CA VAL A 264 -2.39 0.47 2.65
C VAL A 264 -2.22 1.72 1.78
N ALA A 265 -3.17 2.00 0.88
CA ALA A 265 -3.10 3.17 0.01
C ALA A 265 -2.97 4.49 0.77
N TYR A 266 -3.86 4.72 1.74
CA TYR A 266 -3.92 5.96 2.52
C TYR A 266 -2.68 6.12 3.41
N THR A 267 -2.35 5.09 4.19
CA THR A 267 -1.25 5.15 5.18
C THR A 267 0.10 5.36 4.49
N VAL A 268 0.34 4.65 3.38
CA VAL A 268 1.56 4.82 2.56
C VAL A 268 1.58 6.22 1.94
N ASN A 269 0.48 6.67 1.34
CA ASN A 269 0.38 8.00 0.72
C ASN A 269 0.57 9.14 1.73
N TYR A 270 0.03 9.00 2.93
CA TYR A 270 0.17 9.96 4.02
C TYR A 270 1.62 10.07 4.48
N LEU A 271 2.25 8.96 4.88
CA LEU A 271 3.63 8.99 5.41
C LEU A 271 4.67 9.37 4.35
N MET A 272 4.48 9.01 3.07
CA MET A 272 5.33 9.51 1.99
C MET A 272 5.11 11.01 1.68
N GLY A 273 3.93 11.55 2.02
CA GLY A 273 3.60 12.97 1.87
C GLY A 273 4.10 13.86 3.00
N TYR A 274 4.39 13.28 4.17
CA TYR A 274 4.86 13.99 5.37
C TYR A 274 6.22 13.44 5.83
N PRO A 275 7.30 13.66 5.06
CA PRO A 275 8.61 13.14 5.42
C PRO A 275 9.04 13.65 6.79
N GLY A 276 9.58 12.76 7.61
CA GLY A 276 10.02 13.10 8.96
C GLY A 276 8.95 12.92 10.05
N ARG A 277 7.66 12.89 9.69
CA ARG A 277 6.55 12.66 10.63
C ARG A 277 6.54 11.20 11.07
N SER A 278 6.40 10.98 12.37
CA SER A 278 6.15 9.65 12.92
C SER A 278 4.66 9.47 13.18
N VAL A 279 4.15 8.29 12.84
CA VAL A 279 2.78 7.85 13.12
C VAL A 279 2.86 6.56 13.91
N ARG A 280 1.99 6.39 14.90
CA ARG A 280 1.83 5.13 15.61
C ARG A 280 0.70 4.32 14.96
N LEU A 281 1.03 3.13 14.47
CA LEU A 281 0.12 2.19 13.80
C LEU A 281 -0.04 0.92 14.64
N LEU A 282 -1.05 0.10 14.34
CA LEU A 282 -1.32 -1.17 14.99
C LEU A 282 -1.47 -1.02 16.52
N LYS A 283 -2.24 -0.04 16.99
CA LYS A 283 -2.57 0.08 18.42
C LYS A 283 -3.73 -0.82 18.79
N ALA A 284 -3.68 -1.39 19.98
CA ALA A 284 -4.72 -2.22 20.57
C ALA A 284 -5.76 -1.37 21.32
N SER A 285 -7.03 -1.77 21.25
CA SER A 285 -8.14 -1.18 22.03
C SER A 285 -8.02 -1.46 23.51
N HIS A 286 -7.60 -2.68 23.82
CA HIS A 286 -7.50 -3.18 25.18
C HIS A 286 -6.07 -3.67 25.40
N PRO A 287 -5.09 -2.75 25.54
CA PRO A 287 -3.70 -3.13 25.78
C PRO A 287 -3.59 -3.92 27.09
N ARG A 288 -2.86 -5.03 27.08
CA ARG A 288 -2.70 -5.92 28.25
C ARG A 288 -1.27 -5.93 28.77
N GLY A 289 -1.14 -5.75 30.08
CA GLY A 289 0.15 -5.77 30.77
C GLY A 289 1.10 -4.69 30.26
N ASN A 290 2.41 -4.99 30.30
CA ASN A 290 3.47 -4.08 29.85
C ASN A 290 3.89 -4.33 28.39
N ALA A 291 3.05 -5.00 27.58
CA ALA A 291 3.37 -5.26 26.18
C ALA A 291 3.42 -3.94 25.39
N PRO A 292 4.31 -3.80 24.39
CA PRO A 292 4.28 -2.63 23.51
C PRO A 292 2.90 -2.47 22.87
N ASN A 293 2.35 -1.26 22.86
CA ASN A 293 1.07 -0.95 22.21
C ASN A 293 1.30 -0.22 20.88
N GLY A 294 1.44 -0.97 19.79
CA GLY A 294 1.64 -0.43 18.45
C GLY A 294 3.07 -0.02 18.11
N ILE A 295 3.24 0.48 16.89
CA ILE A 295 4.54 0.67 16.25
C ILE A 295 4.63 2.09 15.70
N SER A 296 5.69 2.80 16.10
CA SER A 296 6.07 4.06 15.48
C SER A 296 6.70 3.82 14.11
N VAL A 297 6.05 4.29 13.05
CA VAL A 297 6.54 4.26 11.66
C VAL A 297 6.86 5.67 11.21
N LYS A 298 7.92 5.80 10.42
CA LYS A 298 8.40 7.08 9.87
C LYS A 298 9.11 6.84 8.54
N VAL A 299 8.82 7.69 7.56
CA VAL A 299 9.59 7.80 6.31
C VAL A 299 10.37 9.10 6.36
N SER A 300 11.69 9.02 6.48
CA SER A 300 12.53 10.23 6.64
C SER A 300 12.91 10.87 5.30
N ARG A 301 13.03 10.06 4.24
CA ARG A 301 13.37 10.55 2.91
C ARG A 301 12.20 11.32 2.30
N ASP A 302 12.50 12.41 1.60
CA ASP A 302 11.47 13.18 0.90
C ASP A 302 10.92 12.39 -0.29
N HIS A 303 9.71 11.87 -0.10
CA HIS A 303 8.95 11.16 -1.12
C HIS A 303 7.72 11.96 -1.56
N ARG A 304 7.64 13.26 -1.26
CA ARG A 304 6.48 14.10 -1.63
C ARG A 304 6.19 14.04 -3.12
N GLN A 305 7.23 13.89 -3.95
CA GLN A 305 7.14 13.82 -5.42
C GLN A 305 7.28 12.41 -6.03
N THR A 306 7.63 11.35 -5.28
CA THR A 306 7.67 9.92 -5.72
C THR A 306 6.31 9.30 -6.06
N PRO A 307 5.95 9.11 -7.36
CA PRO A 307 4.66 8.59 -7.80
C PRO A 307 4.23 7.34 -7.03
N ARG A 308 2.93 7.25 -6.77
CA ARG A 308 2.35 6.17 -5.97
C ARG A 308 0.89 5.96 -6.30
N GLU A 309 0.51 4.70 -6.47
CA GLU A 309 -0.79 4.30 -6.98
C GLU A 309 -1.33 3.07 -6.27
N PHE A 310 -2.66 2.95 -6.23
CA PHE A 310 -3.34 1.71 -5.89
C PHE A 310 -4.17 1.23 -7.08
N ILE A 311 -4.05 -0.05 -7.44
CA ILE A 311 -4.73 -0.64 -8.61
C ILE A 311 -5.63 -1.78 -8.14
N HIS A 312 -6.91 -1.74 -8.49
CA HIS A 312 -7.82 -2.87 -8.27
C HIS A 312 -7.96 -3.73 -9.53
N TRP A 313 -7.72 -5.03 -9.34
CA TRP A 313 -7.82 -6.08 -10.34
C TRP A 313 -9.11 -6.90 -10.16
N PRO A 314 -9.65 -7.50 -11.22
CA PRO A 314 -10.73 -8.48 -11.07
C PRO A 314 -10.26 -9.71 -10.28
N SER A 315 -11.06 -10.18 -9.32
CA SER A 315 -10.71 -11.33 -8.49
C SER A 315 -10.78 -12.67 -9.24
N THR A 316 -11.49 -12.75 -10.37
CA THR A 316 -11.54 -13.96 -11.21
C THR A 316 -10.41 -14.04 -12.23
N LEU A 317 -9.50 -13.06 -12.27
CA LEU A 317 -8.29 -13.13 -13.08
C LEU A 317 -7.34 -14.19 -12.48
N ALA A 318 -7.32 -15.35 -13.11
CA ALA A 318 -6.66 -16.55 -12.60
C ALA A 318 -6.14 -17.42 -13.75
N GLY A 319 -5.33 -18.42 -13.41
CA GLY A 319 -4.72 -19.31 -14.41
C GLY A 319 -3.43 -18.72 -14.99
N PRO A 320 -2.42 -19.56 -15.31
CA PRO A 320 -1.10 -19.10 -15.71
C PRO A 320 -1.12 -18.09 -16.86
N ARG A 321 -1.96 -18.30 -17.89
CA ARG A 321 -1.96 -17.41 -19.08
C ARG A 321 -2.44 -15.99 -18.75
N HIS A 322 -3.56 -15.88 -18.04
CA HIS A 322 -4.14 -14.61 -17.63
C HIS A 322 -3.27 -13.90 -16.58
N LEU A 323 -2.67 -14.64 -15.66
CA LEU A 323 -1.74 -14.07 -14.67
C LEU A 323 -0.47 -13.51 -15.33
N ASP A 324 0.08 -14.22 -16.33
CA ASP A 324 1.23 -13.72 -17.10
C ASP A 324 0.84 -12.46 -17.91
N ALA A 325 -0.39 -12.37 -18.41
CA ALA A 325 -0.91 -11.15 -19.03
C ALA A 325 -1.06 -10.00 -18.01
N GLY A 326 -1.56 -10.28 -16.80
CA GLY A 326 -1.61 -9.31 -15.70
C GLY A 326 -0.24 -8.73 -15.37
N ALA A 327 0.80 -9.57 -15.32
CA ALA A 327 2.18 -9.12 -15.11
C ALA A 327 2.69 -8.22 -16.26
N ARG A 328 2.35 -8.53 -17.53
CA ARG A 328 2.70 -7.67 -18.67
C ARG A 328 1.97 -6.33 -18.65
N ILE A 329 0.69 -6.31 -18.24
CA ILE A 329 -0.08 -5.07 -18.06
C ILE A 329 0.56 -4.21 -16.95
N LEU A 330 0.90 -4.80 -15.81
CA LEU A 330 1.57 -4.10 -14.71
C LEU A 330 2.95 -3.56 -15.14
N ALA A 331 3.74 -4.34 -15.89
CA ALA A 331 5.01 -3.88 -16.44
C ALA A 331 4.84 -2.67 -17.39
N ALA A 332 3.78 -2.67 -18.22
CA ALA A 332 3.48 -1.54 -19.10
C ALA A 332 3.12 -0.26 -18.33
N ILE A 333 2.38 -0.40 -17.22
CA ILE A 333 2.06 0.71 -16.29
C ILE A 333 3.33 1.29 -15.67
N ILE A 334 4.21 0.43 -15.16
CA ILE A 334 5.51 0.83 -14.59
C ILE A 334 6.35 1.57 -15.64
N ASP A 335 6.47 1.01 -16.83
CA ASP A 335 7.26 1.59 -17.92
C ASP A 335 6.74 2.97 -18.35
N ALA A 336 5.42 3.11 -18.46
CA ALA A 336 4.78 4.37 -18.81
C ALA A 336 5.05 5.43 -17.75
N GLN A 337 4.88 5.11 -16.46
CA GLN A 337 5.09 6.06 -15.38
C GLN A 337 6.54 6.51 -15.27
N LEU A 338 7.50 5.58 -15.29
CA LEU A 338 8.92 5.91 -15.20
C LEU A 338 9.41 6.68 -16.43
N THR A 339 8.86 6.40 -17.61
CA THR A 339 9.14 7.19 -18.81
C THR A 339 8.58 8.60 -18.70
N ALA A 340 7.35 8.75 -18.22
CA ALA A 340 6.68 10.04 -18.05
C ALA A 340 7.46 10.98 -17.10
N GLN A 341 8.07 10.43 -16.05
CA GLN A 341 8.94 11.19 -15.12
C GLN A 341 10.16 11.84 -15.77
N ARG A 342 10.59 11.37 -16.95
CA ARG A 342 11.71 11.97 -17.70
C ARG A 342 11.29 13.24 -18.45
N SER A 343 9.99 13.44 -18.66
CA SER A 343 9.43 14.64 -19.28
C SER A 343 8.95 15.64 -18.20
N SER A 344 9.01 16.94 -18.48
CA SER A 344 8.42 17.96 -17.61
C SER A 344 6.91 18.10 -17.80
N SER A 345 6.38 17.80 -19.00
CA SER A 345 4.98 18.03 -19.38
C SER A 345 4.02 16.92 -18.93
N ASP A 346 4.54 15.79 -18.49
CA ASP A 346 3.78 14.58 -18.17
C ASP A 346 4.18 14.04 -16.79
N ARG A 347 4.56 14.95 -15.88
CA ARG A 347 4.91 14.56 -14.52
C ARG A 347 3.66 14.11 -13.77
N ALA A 348 3.88 13.23 -12.81
CA ALA A 348 2.84 12.75 -11.94
C ALA A 348 2.14 13.91 -11.21
N THR A 349 0.82 13.91 -11.24
CA THR A 349 -0.03 14.91 -10.58
C THR A 349 -0.94 14.22 -9.56
N VAL A 350 -1.41 14.97 -8.57
CA VAL A 350 -2.33 14.43 -7.56
C VAL A 350 -3.64 14.08 -8.26
N GLY A 351 -4.18 12.90 -7.98
CA GLY A 351 -5.47 12.47 -8.50
C GLY A 351 -6.61 13.28 -7.87
N THR A 352 -7.61 13.61 -8.68
CA THR A 352 -8.77 14.41 -8.28
C THR A 352 -10.04 13.80 -8.84
N ASN A 353 -11.17 13.95 -8.14
CA ASN A 353 -12.44 13.44 -8.64
C ASN A 353 -12.92 14.12 -9.94
N GLU A 354 -12.35 15.26 -10.33
CA GLU A 354 -12.61 15.88 -11.63
C GLU A 354 -12.12 15.01 -12.80
N GLN A 355 -11.16 14.11 -12.54
CA GLN A 355 -10.60 13.16 -13.51
C GLN A 355 -11.33 11.81 -13.49
N ALA A 356 -12.27 11.61 -12.55
CA ALA A 356 -12.87 10.30 -12.33
C ALA A 356 -13.78 9.89 -13.49
N GLU A 357 -13.56 8.66 -13.97
CA GLU A 357 -14.43 7.99 -14.94
C GLU A 357 -15.44 7.07 -14.23
N ILE A 358 -15.14 6.69 -12.99
CA ILE A 358 -16.03 5.97 -12.09
C ILE A 358 -16.28 6.85 -10.86
N SER A 359 -17.55 7.11 -10.56
CA SER A 359 -17.95 8.00 -9.48
C SER A 359 -17.51 7.51 -8.10
N ALA A 360 -17.31 8.46 -7.19
CA ALA A 360 -17.09 8.22 -5.76
C ALA A 360 -18.26 7.42 -5.12
N SER A 361 -19.50 7.64 -5.52
CA SER A 361 -20.66 6.86 -5.05
C SER A 361 -20.89 5.55 -5.83
N GLY A 362 -19.93 5.12 -6.65
CA GLY A 362 -20.14 4.08 -7.66
C GLY A 362 -20.29 2.68 -7.06
N ASP A 363 -21.54 2.25 -6.91
CA ASP A 363 -21.97 0.89 -6.66
C ASP A 363 -21.29 -0.11 -7.60
N THR A 364 -20.62 -1.10 -7.01
CA THR A 364 -20.55 -2.47 -7.52
C THR A 364 -20.45 -3.40 -6.32
N TYR A 365 -21.58 -3.99 -5.91
CA TYR A 365 -21.63 -5.21 -5.10
C TYR A 365 -21.57 -6.44 -6.01
#